data_AF-A0A357CWF7-F1
#
_entry.id   AF-A0A357CWF7-F1
#
_cell.length_a   1.000
_cell.length_b   1.000
_cell.length_c   1.000
_cell.angle_alpha   90.00
_cell.angle_beta   90.00
_cell.angle_gamma   90.00
#
_symmetry.space_group_name_H-M   'P 1'
#
loop_
_entity.id
_entity.type
_entity.pdbx_description
1 polymer ?
#
loop_
_entity_poly.entity_id
_entity_poly.type
_entity_poly.pdbx_seq_one_letter_code
_entity_poly.pdbx_strand_id
1 'polypeptide(L)' 'YITIHVPSVASTKGLINKETIAKMKDGVRIINLSRDDIVDNADIIEALKSGKVSSYV' A
#
# COMPACT_ATOMS: atom_id res chain seq x y z
N TYR A 1 -8.53 -7.19 3.29
CA TYR A 1 -7.17 -7.23 3.86
C TYR A 1 -6.21 -7.63 2.76
N ILE A 2 -5.05 -6.98 2.71
CA ILE A 2 -3.92 -7.31 1.83
C ILE A 2 -2.69 -7.38 2.72
N THR A 3 -1.93 -8.47 2.65
CA THR A 3 -0.64 -8.61 3.32
C THR A 3 0.46 -8.74 2.27
N ILE A 4 1.56 -8.03 2.47
CA ILE A 4 2.65 -7.93 1.50
C ILE A 4 3.83 -8.77 1.98
N HIS A 5 4.21 -9.77 1.18
CA HIS A 5 5.32 -10.70 1.42
C HIS A 5 6.18 -10.85 0.17
N VAL A 6 6.81 -9.75 -0.27
CA VAL A 6 7.70 -9.73 -1.43
C VAL A 6 9.04 -9.10 -1.07
N PRO A 7 10.15 -9.52 -1.71
CA PRO A 7 11.44 -8.87 -1.48
C PRO A 7 11.45 -7.44 -2.04
N SER A 8 12.31 -6.58 -1.52
CA SER A 8 12.63 -5.30 -2.14
C SER A 8 13.62 -5.52 -3.28
N VAL A 9 13.12 -5.44 -4.51
CA VAL A 9 13.87 -5.51 -5.77
C VAL A 9 13.33 -4.44 -6.70
N ALA A 10 14.04 -4.11 -7.78
CA ALA A 10 13.65 -3.02 -8.68
C ALA A 10 12.20 -3.11 -9.20
N SER A 11 11.68 -4.33 -9.40
CA SER A 11 10.31 -4.55 -9.88
C SER A 11 9.22 -4.42 -8.80
N THR A 12 9.57 -4.43 -7.52
CA THR A 12 8.62 -4.33 -6.39
C THR A 12 8.67 -2.99 -5.67
N LYS A 13 9.62 -2.12 -6.03
CA LYS A 13 9.68 -0.76 -5.49
C LYS A 13 8.46 0.05 -5.90
N GLY A 14 7.81 0.69 -4.92
CA GLY A 14 6.59 1.48 -5.14
C GLY A 14 5.44 0.66 -5.73
N LEU A 15 5.42 -0.67 -5.51
CA LEU A 15 4.36 -1.56 -5.97
C LEU A 15 2.99 -1.12 -5.45
N ILE A 16 2.93 -0.63 -4.21
CA ILE A 16 1.72 -0.02 -3.65
C ILE A 16 1.85 1.49 -3.76
N ASN A 17 1.02 2.06 -4.61
CA ASN A 17 1.01 3.46 -4.99
C ASN A 17 -0.44 3.87 -5.31
N LYS A 18 -0.65 5.13 -5.68
CA LYS A 18 -1.98 5.69 -5.98
C LYS A 18 -2.78 4.87 -6.98
N GLU A 19 -2.13 4.43 -8.05
CA GLU A 19 -2.77 3.69 -9.15
C GLU A 19 -3.20 2.28 -8.73
N THR A 20 -2.36 1.60 -7.95
CA THR A 20 -2.67 0.25 -7.44
C THR A 20 -3.68 0.31 -6.31
N ILE A 21 -3.60 1.31 -5.42
CA ILE A 21 -4.59 1.57 -4.37
C ILE A 21 -5.97 1.87 -4.97
N ALA A 22 -6.05 2.64 -6.07
CA ALA A 22 -7.31 2.96 -6.73
C ALA A 22 -8.08 1.71 -7.19
N LYS A 23 -7.35 0.63 -7.54
CA LYS A 23 -7.92 -0.67 -7.96
C LYS A 23 -8.39 -1.53 -6.79
N MET A 24 -8.05 -1.17 -5.54
CA MET A 24 -8.46 -1.91 -4.35
C MET A 24 -9.92 -1.59 -3.96
N LYS A 25 -10.50 -2.45 -3.11
CA LYS A 25 -11.80 -2.18 -2.47
C LYS A 25 -11.69 -0.97 -1.53
N ASP A 26 -12.77 -0.20 -1.40
CA ASP A 26 -12.84 0.88 -0.42
C ASP A 26 -12.76 0.32 1.01
N GLY A 27 -12.09 1.04 1.90
CA GLY A 27 -11.82 0.58 3.27
C GLY A 27 -10.85 -0.59 3.36
N VAL A 28 -10.02 -0.83 2.33
CA VAL A 28 -9.01 -1.89 2.38
C VAL A 28 -8.04 -1.68 3.55
N ARG A 29 -7.61 -2.78 4.16
CA ARG A 29 -6.57 -2.77 5.21
C ARG A 29 -5.33 -3.45 4.66
N ILE A 30 -4.20 -2.76 4.75
CA ILE A 30 -2.92 -3.19 4.19
C ILE A 30 -1.95 -3.48 5.34
N ILE A 31 -1.20 -4.57 5.24
CA ILE A 31 -0.17 -4.96 6.19
C ILE A 31 1.13 -5.17 5.41
N ASN A 32 2.14 -4.35 5.69
CA ASN A 32 3.47 -4.43 5.09
C ASN A 32 4.53 -4.64 6.17
N LEU A 33 4.78 -5.90 6.52
CA LEU A 33 5.91 -6.31 7.36
C LEU A 33 7.13 -6.77 6.53
N SER A 34 7.20 -6.35 5.25
CA SER A 34 8.28 -6.73 4.33
C SER A 34 9.37 -5.67 4.27
N ARG A 35 9.22 -4.64 3.43
CA ARG A 35 10.19 -3.56 3.22
C ARG A 35 9.44 -2.27 2.93
N ASP A 36 9.96 -1.16 3.44
CA ASP A 36 9.32 0.15 3.37
C ASP A 36 9.15 0.63 1.91
N ASP A 37 10.18 0.42 1.09
CA ASP A 37 10.22 0.91 -0.30
C ASP A 37 9.31 0.16 -1.29
N ILE A 38 8.57 -0.86 -0.83
CA ILE A 38 7.52 -1.52 -1.61
C ILE A 38 6.28 -0.60 -1.73
N VAL A 39 6.16 0.39 -0.84
CA VAL A 39 4.99 1.23 -0.71
C VAL A 39 5.39 2.70 -0.87
N ASP A 40 4.57 3.48 -1.58
CA ASP A 40 4.66 4.93 -1.58
C ASP A 40 3.94 5.50 -0.35
N ASN A 41 4.71 6.05 0.58
CA ASN A 41 4.20 6.56 1.84
C ASN A 41 3.27 7.77 1.67
N ALA A 42 3.50 8.63 0.66
CA ALA A 42 2.64 9.77 0.42
C ALA A 42 1.25 9.31 -0.07
N ASP A 43 1.23 8.33 -0.97
CA ASP A 43 -0.01 7.76 -1.49
C ASP A 43 -0.82 7.02 -0.41
N ILE A 44 -0.15 6.28 0.49
CA ILE A 44 -0.82 5.66 1.65
C ILE A 44 -1.46 6.72 2.54
N ILE A 45 -0.76 7.81 2.83
CA ILE A 45 -1.29 8.90 3.66
C ILE A 45 -2.52 9.53 3.01
N GLU A 46 -2.50 9.78 1.70
CA GLU A 46 -3.68 10.26 0.97
C GLU A 46 -4.84 9.26 1.00
N ALA A 47 -4.54 7.97 0.82
CA ALA A 47 -5.52 6.90 0.82
C ALA A 47 -6.17 6.68 2.21
N LEU A 48 -5.41 6.87 3.28
CA LEU A 48 -5.92 6.86 4.65
C LEU A 48 -6.84 8.05 4.91
N LYS A 49 -6.44 9.25 4.50
CA LYS A 49 -7.26 10.48 4.64
C LYS A 49 -8.58 10.39 3.88
N SER A 50 -8.58 9.78 2.70
CA SER A 50 -9.78 9.61 1.88
C SER A 50 -10.68 8.46 2.34
N GLY A 51 -10.23 7.59 3.25
CA GLY A 51 -10.93 6.37 3.64
C GLY A 51 -10.86 5.23 2.62
N LYS A 52 -10.13 5.42 1.50
CA LYS A 52 -9.85 4.35 0.54
C LYS A 52 -9.09 3.21 1.20
N VAL A 53 -8.11 3.54 2.04
CA VAL A 53 -7.43 2.61 2.97
C VAL A 53 -7.94 2.89 4.38
N SER A 54 -8.42 1.85 5.07
CA SER A 54 -8.92 1.95 6.45
C SER A 54 -7.81 1.86 7.49
N SER A 55 -6.72 1.15 7.18
CA SER A 55 -5.61 0.90 8.11
C SER A 55 -4.38 0.43 7.34
N TYR A 56 -3.20 0.88 7.78
CA TYR A 56 -1.89 0.46 7.29
C TYR A 56 -1.02 0.10 8.50
N VAL A 57 -0.36 -1.07 8.44
CA VAL A 57 0.52 -1.62 9.49
C VAL A 57 1.81 -2.08 8.87
#